data_AF-A0A3A4PSL2-F1
#
_entry.id   AF-A0A3A4PSL2-F1
#
_cell.length_a   1.000
_cell.length_b   1.000
_cell.length_c   1.000
_cell.angle_alpha   90.00
_cell.angle_beta   90.00
_cell.angle_gamma   90.00
#
_symmetry.space_group_name_H-M   'P 1'
#
loop_
_entity.id
_entity.type
_entity.pdbx_description
1 polymer ?
#
loop_
_entity_poly.entity_id
_entity_poly.type
_entity_poly.pdbx_seq_one_letter_code
_entity_poly.pdbx_strand_id
1 'polypeptide(L)'
;MKHGWIWVLIGACVFGAPAGPIAAQDPIAYVWDNDDGQPIQNRSWCKQDNWNPKGTPGSIDSATIPELDQNHQYPIFDCEDPGTIASLTIDANSNSHVELTFQNSGDPRVLIIEDRDGLNILGDNSDVLIRNNGVLQLNGGGVATIGGTIRFDNAETTAPKFVLGDGSNLTIKGDGNSTVTFVAAYRTLITGQVAAPDDAEVLVLSSDVRMCGSFDIDVLLVNNGRVQTAVDCGLDPGEREKPGTINLICHPKGGSGYWLVDGGKGTGSGEESKLNVDTGLASTGNLLIWKYGWAIFSRPGTFVRDTFWDGSPNDSGHLMVRRGGTLRVRKNLAFDAHRWDVKCVPSE
;
A
#
# COMPACT_ATOMS: atom_id res chain seq x y z
N MET A 1 -39.41 11.08 42.18
CA MET A 1 -40.40 11.01 41.08
C MET A 1 -39.91 11.92 39.95
N LYS A 2 -40.18 11.52 38.72
CA LYS A 2 -39.44 11.80 37.46
C LYS A 2 -39.25 13.30 37.17
N HIS A 3 -38.02 13.74 36.91
CA HIS A 3 -37.73 15.04 36.27
C HIS A 3 -37.58 14.77 34.77
N GLY A 4 -38.61 15.12 34.00
CA GLY A 4 -38.60 15.07 32.54
C GLY A 4 -38.03 16.36 31.96
N TRP A 5 -37.12 16.25 31.02
CA TRP A 5 -36.57 17.38 30.27
C TRP A 5 -37.48 17.68 29.07
N ILE A 6 -37.87 18.95 28.90
CA ILE A 6 -38.60 19.44 27.74
C ILE A 6 -37.57 20.09 26.81
N TRP A 7 -37.46 19.59 25.58
CA TRP A 7 -36.74 20.28 24.51
C TRP A 7 -37.72 21.14 23.72
N VAL A 8 -37.46 22.45 23.67
CA VAL A 8 -38.17 23.40 22.80
C VAL A 8 -37.40 23.53 21.50
N LEU A 9 -37.94 23.01 20.40
CA LEU A 9 -37.45 23.24 19.05
C LEU A 9 -38.04 24.56 18.54
N ILE A 10 -37.19 25.56 18.34
CA ILE A 10 -37.54 26.79 17.61
C ILE A 10 -37.35 26.49 16.12
N GLY A 11 -38.44 26.15 15.44
CA GLY A 11 -38.46 26.04 13.98
C GLY A 11 -38.58 27.41 13.33
N ALA A 12 -37.57 27.82 12.56
CA ALA A 12 -37.72 28.91 11.60
C ALA A 12 -38.39 28.34 10.33
N CYS A 13 -39.63 28.75 10.06
CA CYS A 13 -40.30 28.46 8.80
C CYS A 13 -39.66 29.27 7.66
N VAL A 14 -38.97 28.60 6.73
CA VAL A 14 -38.71 29.15 5.39
C VAL A 14 -39.67 28.45 4.44
N PHE A 15 -40.60 29.22 3.87
CA PHE A 15 -41.50 28.77 2.82
C PHE A 15 -40.70 28.60 1.52
N GLY A 16 -40.24 27.38 1.26
CA GLY A 16 -39.84 26.88 -0.04
C GLY A 16 -40.55 25.55 -0.25
N ALA A 17 -41.08 25.32 -1.45
CA ALA A 17 -41.75 24.07 -1.80
C ALA A 17 -40.92 22.85 -1.35
N PRO A 18 -41.54 21.78 -0.82
CA PRO A 18 -40.77 20.59 -0.48
C PRO A 18 -40.10 20.11 -1.76
N ALA A 19 -38.77 20.17 -1.80
CA ALA A 19 -38.02 19.30 -2.68
C ALA A 19 -38.55 17.90 -2.37
N GLY A 20 -39.19 17.27 -3.35
CA GLY A 20 -39.65 15.90 -3.19
C GLY A 20 -38.48 15.06 -2.68
N PRO A 21 -38.73 13.97 -1.93
CA PRO A 21 -37.65 13.08 -1.54
C PRO A 21 -36.87 12.73 -2.81
N ILE A 22 -35.62 13.17 -2.87
CA ILE A 22 -34.67 12.68 -3.85
C ILE A 22 -34.68 11.17 -3.59
N ALA A 23 -35.18 10.39 -4.54
CA ALA A 23 -35.14 8.95 -4.43
C ALA A 23 -33.69 8.59 -4.12
N ALA A 24 -33.45 8.00 -2.95
CA ALA A 24 -32.14 7.43 -2.66
C ALA A 24 -31.87 6.43 -3.78
N GLN A 25 -30.86 6.72 -4.60
CA GLN A 25 -30.46 5.80 -5.66
C GLN A 25 -29.91 4.55 -4.96
N ASP A 26 -30.45 3.39 -5.28
CA ASP A 26 -29.94 2.13 -4.74
C ASP A 26 -28.53 1.88 -5.30
N PRO A 27 -27.57 1.43 -4.48
CA PRO A 27 -26.26 1.00 -4.94
C PRO A 27 -26.36 -0.04 -6.05
N ILE A 28 -25.61 0.16 -7.13
CA ILE A 28 -25.54 -0.78 -8.25
C ILE A 28 -24.22 -1.56 -8.15
N ALA A 29 -24.30 -2.87 -8.38
CA ALA A 29 -23.12 -3.71 -8.53
C ALA A 29 -22.77 -3.84 -10.01
N TYR A 30 -21.65 -3.24 -10.41
CA TYR A 30 -21.12 -3.31 -11.76
C TYR A 30 -20.09 -4.42 -11.87
N VAL A 31 -20.18 -5.21 -12.93
CA VAL A 31 -19.24 -6.27 -13.29
C VAL A 31 -18.57 -5.87 -14.59
N TRP A 32 -17.25 -5.95 -14.64
CA TRP A 32 -16.48 -5.77 -15.85
C TRP A 32 -16.77 -6.92 -16.80
N ASP A 33 -17.33 -6.60 -17.96
CA ASP A 33 -17.82 -7.58 -18.93
C ASP A 33 -16.93 -7.56 -20.18
N ASN A 34 -16.54 -6.35 -20.64
CA ASN A 34 -15.84 -6.12 -21.93
C ASN A 34 -16.47 -6.90 -23.11
N ASP A 35 -17.78 -7.17 -23.04
CA ASP A 35 -18.54 -7.99 -23.98
C ASP A 35 -19.02 -7.16 -25.18
N ASP A 36 -18.09 -6.49 -25.87
CA ASP A 36 -18.43 -5.78 -27.11
C ASP A 36 -18.19 -6.60 -28.39
N GLY A 37 -17.67 -7.83 -28.29
CA GLY A 37 -17.37 -8.68 -29.44
C GLY A 37 -16.47 -7.99 -30.49
N GLN A 38 -15.85 -6.87 -30.11
CA GLN A 38 -14.94 -6.09 -30.94
C GLN A 38 -13.51 -6.48 -30.60
N PRO A 39 -12.60 -6.50 -31.59
CA PRO A 39 -11.21 -6.81 -31.33
C PRO A 39 -10.55 -5.74 -30.44
N ILE A 40 -10.12 -6.14 -29.24
CA ILE A 40 -8.87 -5.75 -28.53
C ILE A 40 -8.65 -4.25 -28.17
N GLN A 41 -9.46 -3.31 -28.64
CA GLN A 41 -9.00 -1.91 -28.68
C GLN A 41 -9.60 -0.93 -27.68
N ASN A 42 -10.65 -1.27 -26.91
CA ASN A 42 -11.23 -0.29 -26.00
C ASN A 42 -11.49 -0.81 -24.59
N ARG A 43 -10.38 -1.00 -23.85
CA ARG A 43 -10.32 -1.43 -22.44
C ARG A 43 -10.64 -0.31 -21.43
N SER A 44 -11.23 0.81 -21.87
CA SER A 44 -11.47 1.99 -21.05
C SER A 44 -12.38 1.68 -19.85
N TRP A 45 -11.95 2.02 -18.63
CA TRP A 45 -12.77 1.92 -17.42
C TRP A 45 -14.00 2.83 -17.53
N CYS A 46 -13.85 4.01 -18.13
CA CYS A 46 -14.91 5.01 -18.15
C CYS A 46 -15.91 4.79 -19.30
N LYS A 47 -15.64 3.83 -20.18
CA LYS A 47 -16.57 3.41 -21.23
C LYS A 47 -17.71 2.59 -20.63
N GLN A 48 -18.91 3.18 -20.64
CA GLN A 48 -20.12 2.60 -20.05
C GLN A 48 -20.50 1.22 -20.59
N ASP A 49 -20.18 0.95 -21.86
CA ASP A 49 -20.48 -0.33 -22.50
C ASP A 49 -19.59 -1.48 -22.02
N ASN A 50 -18.49 -1.20 -21.29
CA ASN A 50 -17.60 -2.24 -20.78
C ASN A 50 -18.07 -2.83 -19.43
N TRP A 51 -19.13 -2.24 -18.85
CA TRP A 51 -19.70 -2.67 -17.57
C TRP A 51 -21.09 -3.27 -17.75
N ASN A 52 -21.42 -4.19 -16.84
CA ASN A 52 -22.73 -4.78 -16.71
C ASN A 52 -23.26 -4.59 -15.28
N PRO A 53 -24.41 -3.91 -15.07
CA PRO A 53 -25.24 -3.27 -16.10
C PRO A 53 -24.49 -2.12 -16.80
N LYS A 54 -24.95 -1.73 -17.99
CA LYS A 54 -24.34 -0.63 -18.74
C LYS A 54 -24.33 0.66 -17.93
N GLY A 55 -23.15 1.27 -17.81
CA GLY A 55 -22.91 2.46 -17.01
C GLY A 55 -21.46 2.51 -16.54
N THR A 56 -21.12 3.51 -15.74
CA THR A 56 -19.79 3.58 -15.11
C THR A 56 -20.03 3.54 -13.60
N PRO A 57 -19.31 2.70 -12.84
CA PRO A 57 -19.42 2.65 -11.39
C PRO A 57 -19.25 4.06 -10.78
N GLY A 58 -20.23 4.50 -9.99
CA GLY A 58 -20.22 5.77 -9.27
C GLY A 58 -19.94 5.61 -7.77
N SER A 59 -20.02 6.73 -7.03
CA SER A 59 -19.50 6.83 -5.65
C SER A 59 -20.18 5.92 -4.61
N ILE A 60 -21.40 5.46 -4.88
CA ILE A 60 -22.14 4.54 -4.00
C ILE A 60 -22.15 3.10 -4.54
N ASP A 61 -21.56 2.88 -5.71
CA ASP A 61 -21.63 1.64 -6.46
C ASP A 61 -20.39 0.77 -6.20
N SER A 62 -20.56 -0.54 -6.41
CA SER A 62 -19.43 -1.48 -6.39
C SER A 62 -18.99 -1.85 -7.81
N ALA A 63 -17.70 -2.12 -7.97
CA ALA A 63 -17.10 -2.57 -9.21
C ALA A 63 -16.41 -3.92 -8.98
N THR A 64 -16.68 -4.89 -9.85
CA THR A 64 -16.03 -6.22 -9.83
C THR A 64 -15.32 -6.45 -11.15
N ILE A 65 -14.03 -6.78 -11.11
CA ILE A 65 -13.27 -7.30 -12.23
C ILE A 65 -13.14 -8.81 -12.02
N PRO A 66 -13.98 -9.63 -12.68
CA PRO A 66 -13.89 -11.07 -12.55
C PRO A 66 -12.74 -11.62 -13.41
N GLU A 67 -12.39 -12.87 -13.17
CA GLU A 67 -11.67 -13.67 -14.15
C GLU A 67 -12.47 -13.69 -15.45
N LEU A 68 -11.78 -13.39 -16.55
CA LEU A 68 -12.36 -13.47 -17.88
C LEU A 68 -11.70 -14.61 -18.66
N ASP A 69 -12.39 -15.09 -19.69
CA ASP A 69 -11.77 -16.05 -20.60
C ASP A 69 -10.63 -15.41 -21.42
N GLN A 70 -9.86 -16.25 -22.11
CA GLN A 70 -8.67 -15.84 -22.87
C GLN A 70 -8.94 -14.81 -23.99
N ASN A 71 -10.19 -14.55 -24.34
CA ASN A 71 -10.58 -13.62 -25.40
C ASN A 71 -10.87 -12.21 -24.87
N HIS A 72 -11.02 -12.06 -23.56
CA HIS A 72 -11.35 -10.78 -22.94
C HIS A 72 -10.09 -10.09 -22.40
N GLN A 73 -10.22 -8.78 -22.19
CA GLN A 73 -9.14 -7.94 -21.68
C GLN A 73 -9.56 -7.22 -20.42
N TYR A 74 -8.61 -7.05 -19.52
CA TYR A 74 -8.84 -6.39 -18.24
C TYR A 74 -8.82 -4.86 -18.36
N PRO A 75 -9.47 -4.12 -17.45
CA PRO A 75 -9.65 -2.69 -17.60
C PRO A 75 -8.34 -1.88 -17.57
N ILE A 76 -8.38 -0.76 -18.29
CA ILE A 76 -7.46 0.36 -18.16
C ILE A 76 -8.23 1.51 -17.49
N PHE A 77 -7.84 1.88 -16.27
CA PHE A 77 -8.35 3.07 -15.59
C PHE A 77 -7.82 4.33 -16.27
N ASP A 78 -8.66 4.97 -17.07
CA ASP A 78 -8.33 6.08 -17.96
C ASP A 78 -9.16 7.35 -17.69
N CYS A 79 -9.89 7.41 -16.57
CA CYS A 79 -10.79 8.54 -16.28
C CYS A 79 -10.00 9.83 -16.05
N GLU A 80 -10.41 10.87 -16.76
CA GLU A 80 -9.83 12.22 -16.63
C GLU A 80 -10.21 12.86 -15.29
N ASP A 81 -11.48 12.71 -14.91
CA ASP A 81 -11.96 13.09 -13.58
C ASP A 81 -11.68 11.97 -12.56
N PRO A 82 -11.46 12.31 -11.27
CA PRO A 82 -11.36 11.31 -10.21
C PRO A 82 -12.57 10.38 -10.20
N GLY A 83 -12.34 9.10 -10.46
CA GLY A 83 -13.36 8.06 -10.34
C GLY A 83 -13.54 7.74 -8.87
N THR A 84 -14.76 7.86 -8.35
CA THR A 84 -15.08 7.49 -6.97
C THR A 84 -16.05 6.31 -7.01
N ILE A 85 -15.73 5.26 -6.27
CA ILE A 85 -16.56 4.06 -6.10
C ILE A 85 -16.68 3.70 -4.63
N ALA A 86 -17.73 2.98 -4.26
CA ALA A 86 -17.87 2.48 -2.90
C ALA A 86 -16.85 1.34 -2.67
N SER A 87 -16.82 0.34 -3.56
CA SER A 87 -15.91 -0.82 -3.43
C SER A 87 -15.41 -1.36 -4.77
N LEU A 88 -14.21 -1.94 -4.76
CA LEU A 88 -13.56 -2.66 -5.84
C LEU A 88 -13.25 -4.10 -5.42
N THR A 89 -13.70 -5.06 -6.21
CA THR A 89 -13.26 -6.46 -6.13
C THR A 89 -12.53 -6.84 -7.41
N ILE A 90 -11.34 -7.43 -7.29
CA ILE A 90 -10.60 -8.08 -8.38
C ILE A 90 -10.48 -9.55 -8.01
N ASP A 91 -10.95 -10.45 -8.87
CA ASP A 91 -11.04 -11.87 -8.52
C ASP A 91 -10.37 -12.73 -9.59
N ALA A 92 -9.22 -13.31 -9.24
CA ALA A 92 -8.48 -14.26 -10.07
C ALA A 92 -8.50 -15.65 -9.45
N ASN A 93 -8.55 -16.68 -10.30
CA ASN A 93 -8.22 -18.03 -9.87
C ASN A 93 -6.71 -18.33 -10.00
N SER A 94 -6.30 -19.53 -9.58
CA SER A 94 -4.89 -19.96 -9.59
C SER A 94 -4.25 -20.09 -10.97
N ASN A 95 -5.04 -20.07 -12.05
CA ASN A 95 -4.62 -20.41 -13.42
C ASN A 95 -4.70 -19.23 -14.39
N SER A 96 -5.32 -18.11 -13.99
CA SER A 96 -5.55 -16.93 -14.82
C SER A 96 -5.00 -15.67 -14.16
N HIS A 97 -4.32 -14.82 -14.92
CA HIS A 97 -3.96 -13.47 -14.48
C HIS A 97 -5.13 -12.51 -14.68
N VAL A 98 -5.43 -11.65 -13.70
CA VAL A 98 -6.43 -10.57 -13.74
C VAL A 98 -5.74 -9.28 -13.33
N GLU A 99 -5.95 -8.17 -14.06
CA GLU A 99 -5.20 -6.93 -13.78
C GLU A 99 -6.03 -5.65 -13.98
N LEU A 100 -6.07 -4.78 -12.97
CA LEU A 100 -6.44 -3.38 -13.18
C LEU A 100 -5.19 -2.56 -13.51
N THR A 101 -5.10 -1.97 -14.71
CA THR A 101 -4.00 -1.08 -15.09
C THR A 101 -4.44 0.38 -15.07
N PHE A 102 -3.70 1.26 -14.41
CA PHE A 102 -3.87 2.72 -14.56
C PHE A 102 -3.20 3.18 -15.85
N GLN A 103 -3.90 3.99 -16.64
CA GLN A 103 -3.35 4.55 -17.87
C GLN A 103 -2.11 5.40 -17.56
N ASN A 104 -1.03 5.22 -18.34
CA ASN A 104 0.10 6.14 -18.33
C ASN A 104 -0.34 7.45 -19.00
N SER A 105 -0.42 8.53 -18.22
CA SER A 105 -0.91 9.83 -18.68
C SER A 105 -0.07 10.97 -18.11
N GLY A 106 -0.07 12.12 -18.79
CA GLY A 106 0.47 13.38 -18.26
C GLY A 106 -0.39 13.96 -17.13
N ASP A 107 -1.69 13.64 -17.12
CA ASP A 107 -2.64 14.06 -16.10
C ASP A 107 -2.90 12.95 -15.08
N PRO A 108 -3.24 13.28 -13.82
CA PRO A 108 -3.61 12.31 -12.81
C PRO A 108 -4.73 11.36 -13.26
N ARG A 109 -4.58 10.07 -12.92
CA ARG A 109 -5.62 9.04 -13.02
C ARG A 109 -5.94 8.58 -11.62
N VAL A 110 -6.99 9.13 -11.03
CA VAL A 110 -7.31 8.95 -9.60
C VAL A 110 -8.53 8.05 -9.46
N LEU A 111 -8.36 6.90 -8.82
CA LEU A 111 -9.45 6.03 -8.37
C LEU A 111 -9.55 6.11 -6.84
N ILE A 112 -10.71 6.49 -6.34
CA ILE A 112 -11.04 6.63 -4.93
C ILE A 112 -12.03 5.55 -4.54
N ILE A 113 -11.71 4.80 -3.48
CA ILE A 113 -12.56 3.77 -2.88
C ILE A 113 -13.02 4.28 -1.52
N GLU A 114 -14.32 4.51 -1.36
CA GLU A 114 -14.92 5.17 -0.20
C GLU A 114 -15.32 4.22 0.94
N ASP A 115 -15.65 2.96 0.65
CA ASP A 115 -16.14 2.05 1.69
C ASP A 115 -15.02 1.54 2.60
N ARG A 116 -15.40 1.35 3.88
CA ARG A 116 -14.50 0.91 4.96
C ARG A 116 -13.80 -0.42 4.70
N ASP A 117 -14.37 -1.32 3.91
CA ASP A 117 -13.74 -2.61 3.58
C ASP A 117 -13.78 -2.80 2.06
N GLY A 118 -13.63 -1.67 1.35
CA GLY A 118 -14.00 -1.53 -0.05
C GLY A 118 -13.01 -2.11 -1.05
N LEU A 119 -11.76 -2.41 -0.67
CA LEU A 119 -10.78 -3.00 -1.60
C LEU A 119 -10.57 -4.49 -1.32
N ASN A 120 -10.91 -5.33 -2.30
CA ASN A 120 -10.65 -6.76 -2.29
C ASN A 120 -9.92 -7.16 -3.56
N ILE A 121 -8.72 -7.72 -3.43
CA ILE A 121 -7.92 -8.29 -4.52
C ILE A 121 -7.75 -9.75 -4.14
N LEU A 122 -8.38 -10.67 -4.85
CA LEU A 122 -8.50 -12.08 -4.46
C LEU A 122 -7.70 -12.96 -5.41
N GLY A 123 -6.92 -13.89 -4.87
CA GLY A 123 -6.08 -14.82 -5.63
C GLY A 123 -4.70 -14.28 -6.00
N ASP A 124 -3.72 -15.20 -6.08
CA ASP A 124 -2.29 -14.94 -6.33
C ASP A 124 -2.00 -14.15 -7.62
N ASN A 125 -2.86 -14.27 -8.62
CA ASN A 125 -2.67 -13.69 -9.95
C ASN A 125 -3.54 -12.46 -10.20
N SER A 126 -4.06 -11.83 -9.14
CA SER A 126 -4.78 -10.55 -9.22
C SER A 126 -3.83 -9.38 -9.01
N ASP A 127 -3.68 -8.53 -10.02
CA ASP A 127 -2.76 -7.41 -9.98
C ASP A 127 -3.47 -6.05 -10.09
N VAL A 128 -2.91 -5.04 -9.42
CA VAL A 128 -3.18 -3.63 -9.71
C VAL A 128 -1.88 -2.99 -10.16
N LEU A 129 -1.80 -2.56 -11.42
CA LEU A 129 -0.66 -1.85 -11.98
C LEU A 129 -0.94 -0.34 -11.99
N ILE A 130 -0.33 0.38 -11.06
CA ILE A 130 -0.41 1.84 -10.97
C ILE A 130 0.78 2.43 -11.73
N ARG A 131 0.49 3.06 -12.87
CA ARG A 131 1.50 3.73 -13.74
C ARG A 131 1.65 5.21 -13.39
N ASN A 132 2.56 5.91 -14.06
CA ASN A 132 2.80 7.36 -13.90
C ASN A 132 1.50 8.15 -13.72
N ASN A 133 1.50 9.09 -12.76
CA ASN A 133 0.33 9.90 -12.41
C ASN A 133 -0.91 9.12 -11.94
N GLY A 134 -0.85 7.79 -11.84
CA GLY A 134 -1.89 6.97 -11.25
C GLY A 134 -1.94 7.10 -9.74
N VAL A 135 -3.15 7.18 -9.20
CA VAL A 135 -3.42 7.27 -7.76
C VAL A 135 -4.55 6.31 -7.42
N LEU A 136 -4.25 5.31 -6.59
CA LEU A 136 -5.28 4.53 -5.90
C LEU A 136 -5.44 5.08 -4.48
N GLN A 137 -6.62 5.56 -4.13
CA GLN A 137 -6.92 6.17 -2.84
C GLN A 137 -8.01 5.39 -2.11
N LEU A 138 -7.82 5.12 -0.81
CA LEU A 138 -8.78 4.45 0.06
C LEU A 138 -9.24 5.41 1.17
N ASN A 139 -10.48 5.89 1.08
CA ASN A 139 -11.09 6.84 2.03
C ASN A 139 -11.90 6.16 3.14
N GLY A 140 -12.27 4.89 2.96
CA GLY A 140 -13.03 4.17 3.98
C GLY A 140 -12.16 3.55 5.08
N GLY A 141 -10.92 3.16 4.74
CA GLY A 141 -10.03 2.44 5.66
C GLY A 141 -10.36 0.96 5.82
N GLY A 142 -10.65 0.53 7.06
CA GLY A 142 -10.91 -0.83 7.55
C GLY A 142 -9.89 -1.89 7.15
N VAL A 143 -10.34 -2.93 6.44
CA VAL A 143 -9.53 -4.08 6.05
C VAL A 143 -9.56 -4.22 4.53
N ALA A 144 -8.41 -4.10 3.89
CA ALA A 144 -8.23 -4.56 2.51
C ALA A 144 -7.73 -6.00 2.52
N THR A 145 -8.49 -6.88 1.88
CA THR A 145 -8.04 -8.25 1.60
C THR A 145 -7.28 -8.22 0.29
N ILE A 146 -6.01 -8.57 0.33
CA ILE A 146 -5.18 -8.65 -0.86
C ILE A 146 -4.63 -10.09 -0.91
N GLY A 147 -4.75 -10.74 -2.06
CA GLY A 147 -4.18 -12.05 -2.37
C GLY A 147 -3.13 -11.94 -3.47
N GLY A 148 -3.04 -10.83 -4.20
CA GLY A 148 -2.09 -10.67 -5.29
C GLY A 148 -1.15 -9.48 -5.11
N THR A 149 -0.81 -8.81 -6.22
CA THR A 149 0.25 -7.79 -6.25
C THR A 149 -0.28 -6.40 -6.57
N ILE A 150 0.13 -5.39 -5.80
CA ILE A 150 0.03 -3.99 -6.22
C ILE A 150 1.39 -3.54 -6.74
N ARG A 151 1.45 -3.27 -8.04
CA ARG A 151 2.65 -2.91 -8.78
C ARG A 151 2.65 -1.42 -9.10
N PHE A 152 3.79 -0.78 -8.86
CA PHE A 152 4.03 0.62 -9.17
C PHE A 152 5.10 0.73 -10.24
N ASP A 153 4.72 1.33 -11.37
CA ASP A 153 5.62 1.57 -12.49
C ASP A 153 5.74 3.08 -12.74
N ASN A 154 6.96 3.59 -12.62
CA ASN A 154 7.28 5.00 -12.87
C ASN A 154 8.19 5.06 -14.10
N ALA A 155 7.61 5.26 -15.27
CA ALA A 155 8.35 5.29 -16.50
C ALA A 155 9.04 6.64 -16.76
N GLU A 156 8.51 7.79 -16.28
CA GLU A 156 8.94 9.08 -16.88
C GLU A 156 9.02 10.33 -15.98
N THR A 157 8.07 10.66 -15.10
CA THR A 157 8.08 12.00 -14.45
C THR A 157 7.46 12.10 -13.05
N THR A 158 6.23 11.62 -12.86
CA THR A 158 5.52 11.70 -11.58
C THR A 158 5.28 10.32 -11.01
N ALA A 159 5.73 10.12 -9.77
CA ALA A 159 5.59 8.85 -9.06
C ALA A 159 4.10 8.45 -8.93
N PRO A 160 3.76 7.18 -9.21
CA PRO A 160 2.45 6.64 -8.84
C PRO A 160 2.26 6.71 -7.32
N LYS A 161 1.00 6.67 -6.87
CA LYS A 161 0.66 6.83 -5.45
C LYS A 161 -0.38 5.82 -4.99
N PHE A 162 -0.21 5.36 -3.76
CA PHE A 162 -1.26 4.70 -2.98
C PHE A 162 -1.54 5.56 -1.74
N VAL A 163 -2.78 6.01 -1.59
CA VAL A 163 -3.18 7.04 -0.63
C VAL A 163 -4.25 6.49 0.31
N LEU A 164 -4.11 6.69 1.62
CA LEU A 164 -5.22 6.56 2.57
C LEU A 164 -5.79 7.94 2.85
N GLY A 165 -7.11 8.09 2.71
CA GLY A 165 -7.81 9.33 3.00
C GLY A 165 -7.77 9.67 4.48
N ASP A 166 -7.87 10.97 4.78
CA ASP A 166 -7.81 11.51 6.14
C ASP A 166 -8.80 10.78 7.09
N GLY A 167 -8.29 10.28 8.21
CA GLY A 167 -9.12 9.56 9.20
C GLY A 167 -9.23 8.04 8.97
N SER A 168 -8.59 7.49 7.95
CA SER A 168 -8.80 6.09 7.49
C SER A 168 -7.74 5.11 7.98
N ASN A 169 -8.08 4.22 8.93
CA ASN A 169 -7.19 3.12 9.31
C ASN A 169 -7.27 2.00 8.29
N LEU A 170 -6.16 1.57 7.68
CA LEU A 170 -6.15 0.42 6.78
C LEU A 170 -5.31 -0.73 7.33
N THR A 171 -5.92 -1.90 7.47
CA THR A 171 -5.21 -3.15 7.66
C THR A 171 -5.18 -3.92 6.34
N ILE A 172 -3.99 -4.21 5.84
CA ILE A 172 -3.83 -5.12 4.70
C ILE A 172 -3.63 -6.52 5.26
N LYS A 173 -4.47 -7.46 4.81
CA LYS A 173 -4.35 -8.87 5.13
C LYS A 173 -4.13 -9.68 3.87
N GLY A 174 -3.25 -10.67 3.97
CA GLY A 174 -3.26 -11.80 3.05
C GLY A 174 -4.58 -12.54 3.14
N ASP A 175 -5.01 -13.14 2.04
CA ASP A 175 -6.18 -14.02 1.99
C ASP A 175 -5.95 -15.39 2.66
N GLY A 176 -4.75 -15.63 3.18
CA GLY A 176 -4.34 -16.84 3.91
C GLY A 176 -3.74 -17.94 3.03
N ASN A 177 -3.85 -17.82 1.70
CA ASN A 177 -3.24 -18.75 0.75
C ASN A 177 -2.12 -18.09 -0.06
N SER A 178 -2.11 -16.76 -0.08
CA SER A 178 -1.28 -15.98 -0.98
C SER A 178 -0.40 -14.95 -0.26
N THR A 179 0.72 -14.60 -0.89
CA THR A 179 1.62 -13.54 -0.38
C THR A 179 1.22 -12.20 -0.98
N VAL A 180 0.80 -11.25 -0.13
CA VAL A 180 0.53 -9.88 -0.59
C VAL A 180 1.81 -9.16 -0.86
N THR A 181 1.96 -8.62 -2.07
CA THR A 181 3.19 -7.92 -2.44
C THR A 181 2.91 -6.54 -3.02
N PHE A 182 3.53 -5.52 -2.43
CA PHE A 182 3.64 -4.19 -3.02
C PHE A 182 5.01 -4.07 -3.68
N VAL A 183 5.06 -3.90 -5.00
CA VAL A 183 6.32 -3.85 -5.76
C VAL A 183 6.46 -2.51 -6.46
N ALA A 184 7.51 -1.76 -6.13
CA ALA A 184 7.82 -0.50 -6.80
C ALA A 184 9.17 -0.57 -7.53
N ALA A 185 9.15 -0.40 -8.85
CA ALA A 185 10.37 -0.36 -9.67
C ALA A 185 11.22 0.89 -9.41
N TYR A 186 10.57 2.00 -9.04
CA TYR A 186 11.16 3.31 -8.79
C TYR A 186 10.36 4.04 -7.68
N ARG A 187 10.89 5.15 -7.14
CA ARG A 187 10.29 5.88 -6.01
C ARG A 187 8.79 6.09 -6.19
N THR A 188 8.02 5.58 -5.23
CA THR A 188 6.55 5.65 -5.14
C THR A 188 6.18 6.24 -3.79
N LEU A 189 5.13 7.07 -3.71
CA LEU A 189 4.66 7.62 -2.44
C LEU A 189 3.48 6.78 -1.92
N ILE A 190 3.67 6.15 -0.76
CA ILE A 190 2.60 5.52 0.00
C ILE A 190 2.29 6.45 1.18
N THR A 191 1.17 7.18 1.05
CA THR A 191 0.70 8.13 2.06
C THR A 191 -0.55 7.62 2.73
N GLY A 192 -0.72 7.99 3.99
CA GLY A 192 -1.97 7.83 4.69
C GLY A 192 -2.01 8.71 5.93
N GLN A 193 -3.18 9.22 6.25
CA GLN A 193 -3.46 9.96 7.48
C GLN A 193 -4.70 9.33 8.13
N VAL A 194 -4.66 9.06 9.43
CA VAL A 194 -5.85 8.72 10.21
C VAL A 194 -6.14 9.91 11.13
N ALA A 195 -7.00 9.82 12.14
CA ALA A 195 -7.19 10.85 13.16
C ALA A 195 -7.92 10.21 14.34
N ALA A 196 -7.37 10.31 15.54
CA ALA A 196 -8.14 10.36 16.77
C ALA A 196 -7.33 11.09 17.87
N PRO A 197 -7.99 11.74 18.84
CA PRO A 197 -7.33 12.67 19.78
C PRO A 197 -6.23 12.04 20.64
N ASP A 198 -6.22 10.70 20.76
CA ASP A 198 -5.29 9.92 21.59
C ASP A 198 -4.88 8.53 20.99
N ASP A 199 -5.27 8.16 19.76
CA ASP A 199 -5.09 6.77 19.24
C ASP A 199 -4.58 6.67 17.79
N ALA A 200 -3.80 5.61 17.55
CA ALA A 200 -2.82 5.49 16.47
C ALA A 200 -3.37 5.17 15.06
N GLU A 201 -3.02 6.07 14.16
CA GLU A 201 -3.11 6.02 12.70
C GLU A 201 -2.06 5.09 12.10
N VAL A 202 -2.47 4.07 11.31
CA VAL A 202 -1.54 3.05 10.84
C VAL A 202 -2.02 2.37 9.53
N LEU A 203 -1.16 2.33 8.50
CA LEU A 203 -1.17 1.26 7.50
C LEU A 203 -0.58 -0.01 8.14
N VAL A 204 -1.41 -1.03 8.43
CA VAL A 204 -0.93 -2.26 9.08
C VAL A 204 -0.59 -3.30 8.03
N LEU A 205 0.68 -3.72 7.98
CA LEU A 205 1.09 -4.89 7.19
C LEU A 205 1.07 -6.14 8.07
N SER A 206 0.23 -7.14 7.76
CA SER A 206 0.25 -8.45 8.43
C SER A 206 1.44 -9.32 8.01
N SER A 207 1.63 -10.48 8.66
CA SER A 207 2.77 -11.40 8.43
C SER A 207 3.03 -11.77 6.97
N ASP A 208 1.95 -11.91 6.20
CA ASP A 208 2.00 -12.36 4.80
C ASP A 208 2.11 -11.20 3.80
N VAL A 209 2.34 -9.98 4.29
CA VAL A 209 2.42 -8.77 3.48
C VAL A 209 3.87 -8.30 3.35
N ARG A 210 4.27 -8.04 2.11
CA ARG A 210 5.61 -7.58 1.73
C ARG A 210 5.53 -6.27 0.96
N MET A 211 6.42 -5.33 1.28
CA MET A 211 6.66 -4.12 0.48
C MET A 211 8.10 -4.12 -0.02
N CYS A 212 8.30 -4.01 -1.33
CA CYS A 212 9.59 -4.18 -1.99
C CYS A 212 9.89 -3.07 -3.00
N GLY A 213 11.08 -2.47 -2.90
CA GLY A 213 11.57 -1.45 -3.83
C GLY A 213 11.75 -0.08 -3.19
N SER A 214 11.39 0.97 -3.94
CA SER A 214 11.60 2.37 -3.51
C SER A 214 10.31 3.06 -3.10
N PHE A 215 10.23 3.50 -1.85
CA PHE A 215 9.04 4.13 -1.29
C PHE A 215 9.34 5.38 -0.47
N ASP A 216 8.54 6.41 -0.66
CA ASP A 216 8.38 7.49 0.32
C ASP A 216 7.17 7.12 1.18
N ILE A 217 7.35 7.05 2.49
CA ILE A 217 6.36 6.53 3.44
C ILE A 217 6.07 7.59 4.48
N ASP A 218 4.83 8.05 4.52
CA ASP A 218 4.36 9.02 5.50
C ASP A 218 4.06 8.34 6.85
N VAL A 219 3.06 7.44 6.85
CA VAL A 219 2.62 6.66 8.01
C VAL A 219 2.50 5.19 7.62
N LEU A 220 3.16 4.32 8.38
CA LEU A 220 3.15 2.86 8.23
C LEU A 220 3.34 2.27 9.61
N LEU A 221 2.69 1.14 9.94
CA LEU A 221 3.16 0.21 10.96
C LEU A 221 3.20 -1.23 10.48
N VAL A 222 4.42 -1.75 10.49
CA VAL A 222 4.74 -3.10 10.05
C VAL A 222 4.50 -4.06 11.21
N ASN A 223 3.36 -4.75 11.23
CA ASN A 223 2.98 -5.68 12.30
C ASN A 223 3.15 -7.12 11.83
N ASN A 224 4.37 -7.65 12.00
CA ASN A 224 4.83 -8.95 11.48
C ASN A 224 5.03 -9.02 9.95
N GLY A 225 4.58 -8.04 9.18
CA GLY A 225 4.92 -7.92 7.76
C GLY A 225 6.40 -7.61 7.49
N ARG A 226 6.76 -7.49 6.21
CA ARG A 226 8.14 -7.25 5.77
C ARG A 226 8.24 -6.06 4.83
N VAL A 227 9.21 -5.19 5.07
CA VAL A 227 9.59 -4.08 4.20
C VAL A 227 11.03 -4.29 3.74
N GLN A 228 11.26 -4.20 2.44
CA GLN A 228 12.52 -4.52 1.81
C GLN A 228 12.88 -3.51 0.73
N THR A 229 14.12 -3.07 0.73
CA THR A 229 14.59 -2.06 -0.24
C THR A 229 14.78 -2.62 -1.65
N ALA A 230 15.08 -3.91 -1.80
CA ALA A 230 15.23 -4.51 -3.12
C ALA A 230 13.88 -4.61 -3.86
N VAL A 231 13.86 -4.25 -5.14
CA VAL A 231 12.65 -4.25 -5.98
C VAL A 231 12.06 -5.66 -6.15
N ASP A 232 12.91 -6.68 -6.19
CA ASP A 232 12.59 -8.09 -6.39
C ASP A 232 12.31 -8.84 -5.07
N CYS A 233 12.23 -8.13 -3.94
CA CYS A 233 12.19 -8.73 -2.60
C CYS A 233 13.35 -9.72 -2.31
N GLY A 234 14.47 -9.65 -3.05
CA GLY A 234 15.57 -10.59 -2.93
C GLY A 234 15.17 -12.04 -3.18
N LEU A 235 14.13 -12.28 -4.00
CA LEU A 235 13.64 -13.61 -4.38
C LEU A 235 14.64 -14.36 -5.25
N ASP A 236 15.55 -13.66 -5.93
CA ASP A 236 16.65 -14.26 -6.68
C ASP A 236 18.01 -14.04 -5.99
N PRO A 237 18.59 -15.08 -5.36
CA PRO A 237 19.89 -15.00 -4.70
C PRO A 237 21.05 -14.58 -5.62
N GLY A 238 20.86 -14.67 -6.95
CA GLY A 238 21.85 -14.31 -7.97
C GLY A 238 21.60 -12.98 -8.69
N GLU A 239 20.41 -12.36 -8.57
CA GLU A 239 20.01 -11.17 -9.32
C GLU A 239 19.73 -9.94 -8.42
N ARG A 240 20.46 -9.81 -7.30
CA ARG A 240 20.36 -8.68 -6.36
C ARG A 240 20.89 -7.37 -6.95
N GLU A 241 20.24 -6.90 -8.01
CA GLU A 241 20.81 -5.91 -8.92
C GLU A 241 20.12 -4.55 -8.86
N LYS A 242 18.86 -4.46 -8.43
CA LYS A 242 18.12 -3.19 -8.42
C LYS A 242 18.01 -2.62 -7.01
N PRO A 243 18.89 -1.67 -6.63
CA PRO A 243 18.78 -1.00 -5.34
C PRO A 243 17.48 -0.21 -5.26
N GLY A 244 16.91 -0.12 -4.07
CA GLY A 244 15.81 0.78 -3.78
C GLY A 244 16.10 1.71 -2.61
N THR A 245 15.33 2.79 -2.55
CA THR A 245 15.40 3.76 -1.47
C THR A 245 14.06 3.86 -0.76
N ILE A 246 14.06 3.64 0.54
CA ILE A 246 12.91 3.89 1.40
C ILE A 246 13.17 5.14 2.23
N ASN A 247 12.30 6.13 2.12
CA ASN A 247 12.33 7.35 2.91
C ASN A 247 11.14 7.38 3.86
N LEU A 248 11.40 7.52 5.16
CA LEU A 248 10.36 7.73 6.16
C LEU A 248 10.28 9.22 6.48
N ILE A 249 9.16 9.88 6.13
CA ILE A 249 9.12 11.34 5.95
C ILE A 249 8.36 12.14 7.02
N CYS A 250 7.28 11.62 7.63
CA CYS A 250 6.48 12.40 8.60
C CYS A 250 6.25 11.67 9.93
N HIS A 251 5.51 10.55 9.97
CA HIS A 251 5.14 9.86 11.21
C HIS A 251 5.14 8.32 11.09
N PRO A 252 6.24 7.69 10.64
CA PRO A 252 6.35 6.25 10.58
C PRO A 252 6.26 5.66 12.00
N LYS A 253 5.47 4.60 12.15
CA LYS A 253 5.40 3.81 13.37
C LYS A 253 6.04 2.45 13.07
N GLY A 254 6.99 2.00 13.87
CA GLY A 254 7.49 0.65 13.71
C GLY A 254 6.68 -0.33 14.55
N GLY A 255 6.08 -1.34 13.93
CA GLY A 255 5.58 -2.51 14.66
C GLY A 255 6.65 -3.59 14.78
N SER A 256 6.27 -4.80 15.19
CA SER A 256 7.14 -5.98 15.35
C SER A 256 7.64 -6.61 14.05
N GLY A 257 7.39 -6.00 12.90
CA GLY A 257 7.76 -6.54 11.58
C GLY A 257 9.24 -6.39 11.21
N TYR A 258 9.54 -6.71 9.95
CA TYR A 258 10.90 -6.83 9.41
C TYR A 258 11.23 -5.67 8.47
N TRP A 259 12.38 -5.05 8.69
CA TRP A 259 12.97 -4.05 7.80
C TRP A 259 14.29 -4.60 7.25
N LEU A 260 14.38 -4.69 5.92
CA LEU A 260 15.55 -5.24 5.25
C LEU A 260 16.14 -4.24 4.27
N VAL A 261 17.43 -3.92 4.47
CA VAL A 261 18.21 -3.03 3.62
C VAL A 261 19.23 -3.86 2.86
N ASP A 262 18.87 -4.33 1.66
CA ASP A 262 19.56 -5.41 0.91
C ASP A 262 20.88 -5.01 0.27
N GLY A 263 21.12 -3.71 0.14
CA GLY A 263 22.38 -3.13 -0.32
C GLY A 263 22.63 -3.09 -1.82
N GLY A 264 21.93 -3.90 -2.63
CA GLY A 264 22.13 -3.92 -4.09
C GLY A 264 23.56 -4.33 -4.49
N LYS A 265 24.04 -3.84 -5.65
CA LYS A 265 25.36 -4.24 -6.21
C LYS A 265 26.57 -3.67 -5.47
N GLY A 266 26.41 -2.59 -4.70
CA GLY A 266 27.48 -2.04 -3.87
C GLY A 266 28.68 -1.46 -4.62
N THR A 267 28.40 -0.70 -5.67
CA THR A 267 29.41 -0.14 -6.57
C THR A 267 30.08 1.14 -6.03
N GLY A 268 29.60 1.72 -4.92
CA GLY A 268 30.14 2.96 -4.36
C GLY A 268 29.68 4.23 -5.08
N SER A 269 28.80 4.10 -6.07
CA SER A 269 28.37 5.18 -6.98
C SER A 269 26.95 5.68 -6.73
N GLY A 270 26.29 5.24 -5.65
CA GLY A 270 24.91 5.61 -5.35
C GLY A 270 23.87 4.54 -5.69
N GLU A 271 24.31 3.39 -6.21
CA GLU A 271 23.49 2.20 -6.48
C GLU A 271 23.33 1.30 -5.23
N GLU A 272 23.51 1.87 -4.05
CA GLU A 272 23.25 1.18 -2.79
C GLU A 272 21.79 1.34 -2.38
N SER A 273 21.24 0.26 -1.82
CA SER A 273 19.93 0.36 -1.18
C SER A 273 20.00 1.18 0.09
N LYS A 274 19.00 2.06 0.29
CA LYS A 274 18.99 3.05 1.36
C LYS A 274 17.68 3.01 2.13
N LEU A 275 17.77 3.07 3.45
CA LEU A 275 16.69 3.40 4.36
C LEU A 275 17.03 4.73 5.03
N ASN A 276 16.28 5.77 4.71
CA ASN A 276 16.42 7.10 5.31
C ASN A 276 15.29 7.33 6.32
N VAL A 277 15.66 7.68 7.54
CA VAL A 277 14.74 7.95 8.65
C VAL A 277 14.93 9.39 9.08
N ASP A 278 14.14 10.28 8.47
CA ASP A 278 14.25 11.73 8.63
C ASP A 278 13.25 12.33 9.63
N THR A 279 12.50 11.46 10.30
CA THR A 279 11.53 11.77 11.35
C THR A 279 11.70 10.82 12.54
N GLY A 280 11.07 11.13 13.67
CA GLY A 280 11.11 10.28 14.87
C GLY A 280 10.47 8.92 14.59
N LEU A 281 11.20 7.83 14.85
CA LEU A 281 10.71 6.47 14.64
C LEU A 281 10.80 5.67 15.94
N ALA A 282 9.66 5.29 16.49
CA ALA A 282 9.58 4.29 17.56
C ALA A 282 9.17 2.96 16.93
N SER A 283 10.05 1.96 16.98
CA SER A 283 9.86 0.64 16.39
C SER A 283 10.20 -0.47 17.38
N THR A 284 9.43 -1.56 17.34
CA THR A 284 9.78 -2.81 18.04
C THR A 284 10.16 -3.94 17.07
N GLY A 285 10.42 -3.60 15.81
CA GLY A 285 10.71 -4.56 14.74
C GLY A 285 12.19 -4.87 14.59
N ASN A 286 12.49 -5.80 13.67
CA ASN A 286 13.86 -6.17 13.31
C ASN A 286 14.37 -5.29 12.17
N LEU A 287 15.62 -4.83 12.25
CA LEU A 287 16.30 -4.12 11.16
C LEU A 287 17.57 -4.87 10.77
N LEU A 288 17.59 -5.39 9.54
CA LEU A 288 18.74 -6.08 8.97
C LEU A 288 19.34 -5.24 7.83
N ILE A 289 20.61 -4.87 7.99
CA ILE A 289 21.39 -4.15 7.00
C ILE A 289 22.38 -5.12 6.36
N TRP A 290 22.16 -5.46 5.09
CA TRP A 290 23.05 -6.32 4.31
C TRP A 290 24.29 -5.59 3.83
N LYS A 291 25.22 -6.35 3.22
CA LYS A 291 26.40 -5.82 2.55
C LYS A 291 25.98 -4.72 1.57
N TYR A 292 26.61 -3.55 1.68
CA TYR A 292 26.31 -2.35 0.89
C TYR A 292 24.96 -1.68 1.16
N GLY A 293 24.18 -2.14 2.14
CA GLY A 293 22.98 -1.46 2.60
C GLY A 293 23.30 -0.27 3.50
N TRP A 294 22.49 0.79 3.41
CA TRP A 294 22.68 2.02 4.18
C TRP A 294 21.42 2.36 4.96
N ALA A 295 21.47 2.29 6.28
CA ALA A 295 20.43 2.88 7.13
C ALA A 295 20.95 4.21 7.69
N ILE A 296 20.19 5.28 7.47
CA ILE A 296 20.57 6.65 7.82
C ILE A 296 19.49 7.24 8.73
N PHE A 297 19.87 7.58 9.96
CA PHE A 297 19.01 8.14 11.00
C PHE A 297 19.34 9.62 11.24
N SER A 298 18.42 10.50 10.88
CA SER A 298 18.56 11.95 11.02
C SER A 298 17.80 12.54 12.23
N ARG A 299 16.89 11.76 12.83
CA ARG A 299 16.04 12.12 13.98
C ARG A 299 16.01 10.96 15.01
N PRO A 300 15.71 11.24 16.30
CA PRO A 300 15.74 10.21 17.34
C PRO A 300 14.88 9.01 16.96
N GLY A 301 15.40 7.82 17.17
CA GLY A 301 14.67 6.59 16.90
C GLY A 301 15.08 5.47 17.84
N THR A 302 14.14 4.56 18.06
CA THR A 302 14.30 3.42 18.97
C THR A 302 13.85 2.17 18.25
N PHE A 303 14.71 1.13 18.23
CA PHE A 303 14.38 -0.21 17.74
C PHE A 303 14.52 -1.21 18.90
N VAL A 304 13.44 -1.93 19.22
CA VAL A 304 13.40 -2.86 20.38
C VAL A 304 12.78 -4.22 20.04
N ARG A 305 13.62 -5.25 20.04
CA ARG A 305 13.42 -6.70 20.29
C ARG A 305 12.03 -7.39 20.27
N ASP A 306 12.06 -8.59 19.65
CA ASP A 306 11.22 -9.83 19.74
C ASP A 306 9.85 -9.77 19.04
N THR A 307 9.49 -10.62 18.04
CA THR A 307 9.73 -12.06 17.82
C THR A 307 9.73 -12.50 16.33
N PHE A 308 10.51 -13.56 16.05
CA PHE A 308 10.35 -14.64 15.04
C PHE A 308 10.84 -14.51 13.59
N TRP A 309 12.04 -15.06 13.29
CA TRP A 309 12.34 -15.58 11.96
C TRP A 309 12.97 -17.00 11.99
N ASP A 310 12.25 -17.93 11.32
CA ASP A 310 12.57 -19.19 10.59
C ASP A 310 13.29 -20.44 11.13
N GLY A 311 13.17 -20.85 12.39
CA GLY A 311 13.54 -22.26 12.74
C GLY A 311 15.03 -22.62 12.60
N SER A 312 15.90 -21.65 12.35
CA SER A 312 17.33 -21.75 12.58
C SER A 312 17.64 -21.58 14.09
N PRO A 313 18.34 -22.52 14.78
CA PRO A 313 18.47 -22.54 16.24
C PRO A 313 19.32 -21.42 16.89
N ASN A 314 19.82 -20.44 16.13
CA ASN A 314 20.86 -19.50 16.60
C ASN A 314 20.52 -18.00 16.46
N ASP A 315 19.26 -17.68 16.12
CA ASP A 315 18.82 -16.32 15.81
C ASP A 315 18.09 -15.65 16.98
N SER A 316 18.48 -14.41 17.29
CA SER A 316 17.83 -13.56 18.30
C SER A 316 17.50 -12.20 17.65
N GLY A 317 16.41 -11.55 18.07
CA GLY A 317 15.90 -10.33 17.42
C GLY A 317 16.82 -9.12 17.58
N HIS A 318 17.56 -8.79 16.53
CA HIS A 318 18.64 -7.80 16.55
C HIS A 318 18.52 -6.77 15.42
N LEU A 319 18.92 -5.53 15.73
CA LEU A 319 19.56 -4.69 14.73
C LEU A 319 20.84 -5.41 14.28
N MET A 320 20.87 -5.92 13.06
CA MET A 320 22.03 -6.64 12.53
C MET A 320 22.63 -5.86 11.36
N VAL A 321 23.91 -5.51 11.48
CA VAL A 321 24.70 -4.93 10.40
C VAL A 321 25.67 -6.00 9.89
N ARG A 322 25.39 -6.57 8.72
CA ARG A 322 26.29 -7.55 8.09
C ARG A 322 27.57 -6.87 7.59
N ARG A 323 28.64 -7.64 7.40
CA ARG A 323 29.91 -7.14 6.89
C ARG A 323 29.70 -6.35 5.59
N GLY A 324 30.16 -5.10 5.58
CA GLY A 324 30.00 -4.18 4.44
C GLY A 324 28.69 -3.39 4.42
N GLY A 325 27.75 -3.63 5.34
CA GLY A 325 26.60 -2.76 5.59
C GLY A 325 26.99 -1.52 6.39
N THR A 326 26.18 -0.47 6.29
CA THR A 326 26.44 0.84 6.90
C THR A 326 25.25 1.33 7.70
N LEU A 327 25.49 1.67 8.98
CA LEU A 327 24.57 2.41 9.84
C LEU A 327 25.14 3.82 10.06
N ARG A 328 24.38 4.86 9.72
CA ARG A 328 24.72 6.26 9.99
C ARG A 328 23.69 6.88 10.93
N VAL A 329 24.19 7.47 12.01
CA VAL A 329 23.37 8.18 13.00
C VAL A 329 23.87 9.62 13.07
N ARG A 330 22.97 10.59 12.93
CA ARG A 330 23.32 12.02 13.00
C ARG A 330 24.00 12.34 14.33
N LYS A 331 24.99 13.25 14.30
CA LYS A 331 25.65 13.74 15.51
C LYS A 331 24.62 14.29 16.51
N ASN A 332 24.80 14.00 17.80
CA ASN A 332 23.92 14.40 18.92
C ASN A 332 22.52 13.77 18.90
N LEU A 333 22.33 12.68 18.17
CA LEU A 333 21.11 11.89 18.24
C LEU A 333 21.22 10.87 19.37
N ALA A 334 20.21 10.82 20.25
CA ALA A 334 20.00 9.66 21.10
C ALA A 334 19.41 8.56 20.21
N PHE A 335 20.14 7.46 20.05
CA PHE A 335 19.71 6.26 19.35
C PHE A 335 19.77 5.10 20.34
N ASP A 336 18.61 4.53 20.66
CA ASP A 336 18.51 3.44 21.62
C ASP A 336 18.31 2.11 20.87
N ALA A 337 19.27 1.21 21.07
CA ALA A 337 19.22 -0.18 20.64
C ALA A 337 19.51 -1.04 21.88
N HIS A 338 18.45 -1.66 22.41
CA HIS A 338 18.48 -2.34 23.71
C HIS A 338 19.41 -3.58 23.76
N ARG A 339 19.94 -4.07 22.61
CA ARG A 339 20.93 -5.14 22.57
C ARG A 339 21.80 -5.05 21.32
N TRP A 340 23.12 -4.99 21.53
CA TRP A 340 24.14 -5.12 20.49
C TRP A 340 24.78 -6.50 20.59
N ASP A 341 24.49 -7.40 19.65
CA ASP A 341 25.26 -8.62 19.46
C ASP A 341 26.13 -8.47 18.20
N VAL A 342 27.42 -8.15 18.39
CA VAL A 342 28.40 -8.16 17.30
C VAL A 342 28.84 -9.61 17.08
N LYS A 343 28.10 -10.36 16.26
CA LYS A 343 28.60 -11.62 15.73
C LYS A 343 29.49 -11.30 14.53
N CYS A 344 30.80 -11.41 14.68
CA CYS A 344 31.72 -11.48 13.55
C CYS A 344 31.40 -12.77 12.78
N VAL A 345 30.48 -12.69 11.81
CA VAL A 345 30.19 -13.83 10.93
C VAL A 345 31.44 -14.07 10.07
N PRO A 346 32.04 -15.26 10.10
CA PRO A 346 33.17 -15.60 9.24
C PRO A 346 32.78 -15.38 7.78
N SER A 347 33.72 -14.93 6.95
CA SER A 347 33.49 -14.80 5.52
C SER A 347 33.23 -16.17 4.90
N GLU A 348 32.04 -16.34 4.33
CA GLU A 348 31.82 -17.25 3.20
C GLU A 348 31.89 -16.45 1.90
#